data_AF-A0A0H3DFG2-F1
#
_entry.id   AF-A0A0H3DFG2-F1
#
_cell.length_a   1.000
_cell.length_b   1.000
_cell.length_c   1.000
_cell.angle_alpha   90.00
_cell.angle_beta   90.00
_cell.angle_gamma   90.00
#
_symmetry.space_group_name_H-M   'P 1'
#
loop_
_entity.id
_entity.type
_entity.pdbx_description
1 polymer ?
#
loop_
_entity_poly.entity_id
_entity_poly.type
_entity_poly.pdbx_seq_one_letter_code
_entity_poly.pdbx_strand_id
1 'polypeptide(L)'
;MADPALTDYVNEVANLVSVPAHVVGRYGRAPKATTVSLGRPPRVVITDCLDATDVHLVSDKAGETGRNLDNPAQPRRYEFEAQVVQYPDADRWLVQQVQPRLEKRC
;
A
#
# COMPACT_ATOMS: atom_id res chain seq x y z
N MET A 1 12.30 0.45 -17.69
CA MET A 1 10.87 0.80 -17.53
C MET A 1 10.57 0.86 -16.06
N ALA A 2 9.94 1.92 -15.57
CA ALA A 2 9.45 1.96 -14.19
C ALA A 2 8.38 0.88 -14.02
N ASP A 3 8.40 0.18 -12.89
CA ASP A 3 7.41 -0.85 -12.60
C ASP A 3 6.01 -0.21 -12.46
N PRO A 4 4.92 -0.83 -12.95
CA PRO A 4 3.58 -0.28 -12.87
C PRO A 4 3.16 0.14 -11.45
N ALA A 5 3.39 -0.72 -10.45
CA ALA A 5 3.00 -0.41 -9.07
C ALA A 5 3.79 0.77 -8.50
N LEU A 6 5.07 0.89 -8.85
CA LEU A 6 5.88 2.05 -8.47
C LEU A 6 5.40 3.33 -9.17
N THR A 7 5.04 3.22 -10.45
CA THR A 7 4.53 4.36 -11.23
C THR A 7 3.22 4.87 -10.64
N ASP A 8 2.29 3.97 -10.32
CA ASP A 8 1.01 4.30 -9.70
C ASP A 8 1.22 4.96 -8.33
N TYR A 9 2.12 4.41 -7.51
CA TYR A 9 2.42 4.98 -6.20
C TYR A 9 3.04 6.39 -6.28
N VAL A 10 3.95 6.62 -7.22
CA VAL A 10 4.54 7.95 -7.43
C VAL A 10 3.47 8.96 -7.87
N ASN A 11 2.54 8.56 -8.74
CA ASN A 11 1.42 9.40 -9.15
C ASN A 11 0.48 9.71 -7.98
N GLU A 12 0.20 8.71 -7.13
CA GLU A 12 -0.60 8.89 -5.91
C GLU A 12 0.06 9.89 -4.96
N VAL A 13 1.36 9.74 -4.68
CA VAL A 13 2.12 10.69 -3.85
C VAL A 13 2.07 12.09 -4.46
N ALA A 14 2.30 12.23 -5.77
CA ALA A 14 2.26 13.53 -6.45
C ALA A 14 0.88 14.20 -6.33
N ASN A 15 -0.22 13.44 -6.42
CA ASN A 15 -1.57 13.97 -6.22
C ASN A 15 -1.79 14.45 -4.77
N LEU A 16 -1.20 13.76 -3.79
CA LEU A 16 -1.35 14.06 -2.37
C LEU A 16 -0.44 15.19 -1.88
N VAL A 17 0.65 15.54 -2.59
CA VAL A 17 1.56 16.65 -2.22
C VAL A 17 0.82 17.99 -2.08
N SER A 18 -0.29 18.16 -2.79
CA SER A 18 -1.11 19.38 -2.71
C SER A 18 -2.02 19.46 -1.48
N VAL A 19 -2.17 18.35 -0.73
CA VAL A 19 -3.01 18.27 0.47
C VAL A 19 -2.13 18.57 1.68
N PRO A 20 -2.36 19.68 2.42
CA PRO A 20 -1.63 19.98 3.64
C PRO A 20 -2.10 19.05 4.77
N ALA A 21 -1.55 17.84 4.80
CA ALA A 21 -1.87 16.80 5.76
C ALA A 21 -0.70 15.82 5.93
N HIS A 22 -0.70 15.11 7.05
CA HIS A 22 0.24 14.03 7.33
C HIS A 22 -0.47 12.82 7.93
N VAL A 23 0.18 11.67 7.86
CA VAL A 23 -0.30 10.43 8.47
C VAL A 23 0.32 10.27 9.85
N VAL A 24 -0.50 9.98 10.85
CA VAL A 24 -0.08 9.57 12.21
C VAL A 24 -0.48 8.13 12.47
N GLY A 25 0.25 7.47 13.37
CA GLY A 25 0.00 6.07 13.73
C GLY A 25 0.84 5.07 12.94
N ARG A 26 0.47 3.80 12.99
CA ARG A 26 1.20 2.70 12.34
C ARG A 26 0.24 1.64 11.81
N TYR A 27 0.57 1.09 10.66
CA TYR A 27 -0.17 -0.06 10.14
C TYR A 27 0.20 -1.33 10.92
N GLY A 28 -0.82 -2.08 11.35
CA GLY A 28 -0.68 -3.50 11.66
C GLY A 28 -0.50 -4.29 10.37
N ARG A 29 0.40 -5.27 10.37
CA ARG A 29 0.77 -6.07 9.21
C ARG A 29 0.97 -7.53 9.65
N ALA A 30 0.53 -8.47 8.82
CA ALA A 30 0.78 -9.90 8.97
C ALA A 30 1.01 -10.55 7.59
N PRO A 31 2.11 -10.21 6.90
CA PRO A 31 2.36 -10.67 5.54
C PRO A 31 2.69 -12.16 5.50
N LYS A 32 2.12 -12.85 4.52
CA LYS A 32 2.39 -14.26 4.23
C LYS A 32 2.56 -14.48 2.73
N ALA A 33 3.61 -15.18 2.34
CA ALA A 33 3.73 -15.67 0.97
C ALA A 33 2.67 -16.75 0.73
N THR A 34 1.80 -16.54 -0.25
CA THR A 34 0.69 -17.45 -0.57
C THR A 34 0.95 -18.26 -1.82
N THR A 35 1.68 -17.69 -2.80
CA THR A 35 2.05 -18.39 -4.04
C THR A 35 3.50 -18.10 -4.40
N VAL A 36 4.23 -19.12 -4.86
CA VAL A 36 5.58 -18.97 -5.42
C VAL A 36 5.61 -19.67 -6.79
N SER A 37 6.04 -18.95 -7.82
CA SER A 37 6.24 -19.48 -9.18
C SER A 37 7.69 -19.30 -9.59
N LEU A 38 8.32 -20.41 -10.01
CA LEU A 38 9.71 -20.47 -10.45
C LEU A 38 9.86 -20.30 -11.98
N GLY A 39 8.78 -19.92 -12.68
CA GLY A 39 8.87 -19.47 -14.07
C GLY A 39 9.83 -18.30 -14.20
N ARG A 40 10.32 -17.99 -15.41
CA ARG A 40 11.23 -16.84 -15.62
C ARG A 40 10.46 -15.63 -16.17
N PRO A 41 10.42 -14.47 -15.49
CA PRO A 41 11.03 -14.19 -14.18
C PRO A 41 10.26 -14.82 -13.00
N PRO A 42 10.94 -15.24 -11.91
CA PRO A 42 10.29 -15.76 -10.71
C PRO A 42 9.30 -14.77 -10.11
N ARG A 43 8.21 -15.31 -9.54
CA ARG A 43 7.10 -14.52 -8.98
C ARG A 43 6.69 -15.04 -7.60
N VAL A 44 6.39 -14.13 -6.70
CA VAL A 44 5.83 -14.42 -5.38
C VAL A 44 4.59 -13.57 -5.18
N VAL A 45 3.50 -14.18 -4.72
CA VAL A 45 2.33 -13.45 -4.22
C VAL A 45 2.41 -13.43 -2.70
N ILE A 46 2.34 -12.23 -2.14
CA ILE A 46 2.29 -11.97 -0.71
C ILE A 46 0.89 -11.45 -0.41
N THR A 47 0.18 -12.13 0.48
CA THR A 47 -1.08 -11.63 1.04
C THR A 47 -0.78 -11.12 2.44
N ASP A 48 -1.16 -9.89 2.71
CA ASP A 48 -0.97 -9.23 4.00
C ASP A 48 -2.33 -8.87 4.60
N CYS A 49 -2.50 -9.09 5.90
CA CYS A 49 -3.60 -8.49 6.60
C CYS A 49 -3.22 -7.06 6.99
N LEU A 50 -3.67 -6.10 6.20
CA LEU A 50 -3.41 -4.69 6.45
C LEU A 50 -4.42 -4.17 7.47
N ASP A 51 -3.93 -3.69 8.61
CA ASP A 51 -4.73 -3.03 9.64
C ASP A 51 -4.32 -1.56 9.77
N ALA A 52 -5.22 -0.67 9.40
CA ALA A 52 -5.08 0.79 9.45
C ALA A 52 -5.95 1.41 10.55
N THR A 53 -6.39 0.61 11.54
CA THR A 53 -7.27 1.08 12.62
C THR A 53 -6.63 2.21 13.43
N ASP A 54 -5.33 2.12 13.69
CA ASP A 54 -4.56 3.12 14.44
C ASP A 54 -3.95 4.22 13.54
N VAL A 55 -4.26 4.21 12.24
CA VAL A 55 -3.68 5.15 11.27
C VAL A 55 -4.70 6.24 10.95
N HIS A 56 -4.26 7.50 11.03
CA HIS A 56 -5.12 8.66 10.76
C HIS A 56 -4.44 9.64 9.82
N LEU A 57 -5.22 10.19 8.88
CA LEU A 57 -4.85 11.37 8.11
C LEU A 57 -5.23 12.63 8.88
N VAL A 58 -4.26 13.50 9.15
CA VAL A 58 -4.42 14.69 10.00
C VAL A 58 -4.10 15.94 9.19
N SER A 59 -4.97 16.93 9.26
CA SER A 59 -4.80 18.22 8.58
C SER A 59 -3.67 19.05 9.18
N ASP A 60 -2.84 19.62 8.32
CA ASP A 60 -1.85 20.67 8.62
C ASP A 60 -2.33 22.06 8.16
N LYS A 61 -3.50 22.14 7.52
CA LYS A 61 -4.06 23.40 7.03
C LYS A 61 -4.29 24.37 8.20
N ALA A 62 -3.81 25.61 8.06
CA ALA A 62 -4.02 26.66 9.06
C ALA A 62 -5.52 26.85 9.36
N GLY A 63 -5.88 26.88 10.64
CA GLY A 63 -7.27 26.95 11.11
C GLY A 63 -7.99 25.60 11.19
N GLU A 64 -7.39 24.52 10.67
CA GLU A 64 -7.92 23.14 10.76
C GLU A 64 -6.86 22.16 11.27
N THR A 65 -5.73 22.64 11.81
CA THR A 65 -4.61 21.81 12.27
C THR A 65 -5.06 20.79 13.30
N GLY A 66 -4.68 19.52 13.11
CA GLY A 66 -5.06 18.42 14.01
C GLY A 66 -6.43 17.79 13.71
N ARG A 67 -7.19 18.32 12.74
CA ARG A 67 -8.45 17.73 12.32
C ARG A 67 -8.22 16.38 11.66
N ASN A 68 -8.97 15.36 12.09
CA ASN A 68 -9.00 14.06 11.42
C ASN A 68 -9.73 14.18 10.06
N LEU A 69 -9.05 13.75 9.00
CA LEU A 69 -9.50 13.79 7.60
C LEU A 69 -9.85 12.40 7.05
N ASP A 70 -9.89 11.38 7.89
CA ASP A 70 -10.19 10.02 7.48
C ASP A 70 -11.56 9.90 6.83
N ASN A 71 -11.66 9.07 5.80
CA ASN A 71 -12.94 8.67 5.23
C ASN A 71 -13.60 7.59 6.13
N PRO A 72 -14.75 7.88 6.77
CA PRO A 72 -15.41 6.90 7.64
C PRO A 72 -15.97 5.69 6.89
N ALA A 73 -16.16 5.79 5.57
CA ALA A 73 -16.62 4.68 4.74
C ALA A 73 -15.48 3.74 4.32
N GLN A 74 -14.22 4.11 4.55
CA GLN A 74 -13.08 3.29 4.14
C GLN A 74 -12.85 2.15 5.14
N PRO A 75 -12.84 0.88 4.70
CA PRO A 75 -12.48 -0.25 5.55
C PRO A 75 -11.07 -0.07 6.11
N ARG A 76 -10.90 -0.29 7.42
CA ARG A 76 -9.62 -0.15 8.10
C ARG A 76 -8.79 -1.42 8.13
N ARG A 77 -9.42 -2.58 8.04
CA ARG A 77 -8.74 -3.87 8.11
C ARG A 77 -9.19 -4.77 6.98
N TYR A 78 -8.26 -5.16 6.11
CA TYR A 78 -8.56 -5.91 4.90
C TYR A 78 -7.32 -6.63 4.33
N GLU A 79 -7.56 -7.65 3.50
CA GLU A 79 -6.49 -8.35 2.77
C GLU A 79 -5.87 -7.44 1.70
N PHE A 80 -4.55 -7.42 1.63
CA PHE A 80 -3.78 -6.68 0.63
C PHE A 80 -2.85 -7.67 -0.08
N GLU A 81 -3.04 -7.83 -1.39
CA GLU A 81 -2.20 -8.71 -2.19
C GLU A 81 -1.13 -7.90 -2.92
N ALA A 82 0.11 -8.37 -2.86
CA ALA A 82 1.23 -7.83 -3.64
C ALA A 82 1.86 -8.96 -4.45
N GLN A 83 2.00 -8.74 -5.75
CA GLN A 83 2.80 -9.60 -6.62
C GLN A 83 4.20 -9.02 -6.73
N VAL A 84 5.20 -9.82 -6.40
CA VAL A 84 6.62 -9.46 -6.45
C VAL A 84 7.31 -10.27 -7.53
N VAL A 85 8.15 -9.62 -8.33
CA VAL A 85 8.85 -10.24 -9.47
C VAL A 85 10.34 -9.95 -9.35
N GLN A 86 11.18 -10.95 -9.63
CA GLN A 86 12.62 -10.77 -9.70
C GLN A 86 13.02 -10.16 -11.04
N TYR A 87 13.72 -9.02 -11.01
CA TYR A 87 14.24 -8.37 -12.21
C TYR A 87 15.59 -8.99 -12.61
N PRO A 88 15.81 -9.28 -13.91
CA PRO A 88 17.00 -10.01 -14.37
C PRO A 88 18.33 -9.32 -14.10
N ASP A 89 18.34 -7.99 -14.12
CA ASP A 89 19.58 -7.21 -14.19
C ASP A 89 20.26 -6.98 -12.83
N ALA A 90 19.64 -7.39 -11.71
CA ALA A 90 20.14 -7.04 -10.38
C ALA A 90 19.76 -8.00 -9.24
N ASP A 91 19.19 -9.18 -9.51
CA ASP A 91 18.59 -10.05 -8.48
C ASP A 91 17.62 -9.31 -7.53
N ARG A 92 17.05 -8.21 -8.02
CA ARG A 92 16.21 -7.32 -7.25
C ARG A 92 14.77 -7.76 -7.38
N TRP A 93 14.10 -7.94 -6.25
CA TRP A 93 12.67 -8.15 -6.21
C TRP A 93 11.95 -6.80 -6.18
N LEU A 94 10.99 -6.63 -7.08
CA LEU A 94 10.15 -5.43 -7.14
C LEU A 94 8.69 -5.84 -7.08
N VAL A 95 7.90 -5.06 -6.34
CA VAL A 95 6.43 -5.18 -6.37
C VAL A 95 5.97 -4.72 -7.74
N GLN A 96 5.32 -5.62 -8.48
CA GLN A 96 4.82 -5.39 -9.82
C GLN A 96 3.34 -4.95 -9.83
N GLN A 97 2.56 -5.53 -8.93
CA GLN A 97 1.13 -5.29 -8.82
C GLN A 97 0.74 -5.30 -7.35
N VAL A 98 -0.23 -4.46 -7.01
CA VAL A 98 -0.88 -4.43 -5.71
C VAL A 98 -2.38 -4.46 -5.90
N GLN A 99 -3.08 -5.18 -5.04
CA GLN A 99 -4.52 -5.36 -5.12
C GLN A 99 -5.10 -5.33 -3.69
N PRO A 100 -5.63 -4.17 -3.24
CA PRO A 100 -6.40 -4.12 -2.00
C PRO A 100 -7.72 -4.88 -2.20
N ARG A 101 -8.07 -5.76 -1.26
CA ARG A 101 -9.33 -6.51 -1.21
C ARG A 101 -10.22 -5.93 -0.12
N LEU A 102 -10.72 -4.72 -0.33
CA LEU A 102 -11.48 -3.94 0.67
C LEU A 102 -12.74 -4.69 1.18
N GLU A 103 -13.27 -5.60 0.38
CA GLU A 103 -14.39 -6.49 0.67
C GLU A 103 -14.04 -7.67 1.58
N LYS A 104 -12.75 -8.04 1.65
CA LYS A 104 -12.26 -9.17 2.45
C LYS A 104 -11.64 -8.67 3.75
N ARG A 105 -12.40 -8.77 4.83
CA ARG A 105 -11.84 -8.57 6.17
C ARG A 105 -10.88 -9.70 6.51
N CYS A 106 -9.80 -9.31 7.14
CA CYS A 106 -8.91 -10.13 7.93
C CYS A 106 -8.87 -9.48 9.32
#